data_AF-A0A8T7EL00-F1
#
_entry.id   AF-A0A8T7EL00-F1
#
_cell.length_a   1.000
_cell.length_b   1.000
_cell.length_c   1.000
_cell.angle_alpha   90.00
_cell.angle_beta   90.00
_cell.angle_gamma   90.00
#
_symmetry.space_group_name_H-M   'P 1'
#
loop_
_entity.id
_entity.type
_entity.pdbx_description
1 polymer ?
#
loop_
_entity_poly.entity_id
_entity_poly.type
_entity_poly.pdbx_seq_one_letter_code
_entity_poly.pdbx_strand_id
1 'polypeptide(L)'
;MAIGGQSWVMFSTGGTVNMVHARVNQNGSTVEVAIPGSSAYIGTPHVYRIEWLSNLVTFYVDNVQVYQLAVTLPGTDLTTTMRPVFSDYNNNAGEATIDLVVDWMRMSPYTTPCTFTSRVFDGGGAGTWGLMSWQSTEPTGTAIAMEVRSGDTAAPDGTWSGWTAISNNASIGASARYAQYRATLSTSDPDLLA
;
A
#
# COMPACT_ATOMS: atom_id res chain seq x y z
N MET A 1 15.48 -2.63 -16.95
CA MET A 1 14.33 -3.40 -17.46
C MET A 1 13.70 -2.62 -18.62
N ALA A 2 13.90 -3.05 -19.87
CA ALA A 2 13.20 -2.49 -21.02
C ALA A 2 12.20 -3.54 -21.52
N ILE A 3 10.92 -3.27 -21.28
CA ILE A 3 9.79 -4.12 -21.67
C ILE A 3 9.07 -3.44 -22.83
N GLY A 4 9.40 -3.84 -24.06
CA GLY A 4 8.68 -3.39 -25.25
C GLY A 4 7.23 -3.88 -25.21
N GLY A 5 6.27 -3.00 -25.51
CA GLY A 5 4.85 -3.34 -25.55
C GLY A 5 4.08 -3.20 -24.23
N GLN A 6 4.68 -2.59 -23.20
CA GLN A 6 4.03 -2.34 -21.91
C GLN A 6 4.08 -0.85 -21.56
N SER A 7 3.05 -0.38 -20.86
CA SER A 7 3.01 1.00 -20.36
C SER A 7 3.55 1.05 -18.92
N TRP A 8 4.37 2.04 -18.63
CA TRP A 8 4.91 2.28 -17.29
C TRP A 8 5.15 3.77 -17.04
N VAL A 9 5.19 4.14 -15.77
CA VAL A 9 5.45 5.50 -15.29
C VAL A 9 6.37 5.38 -14.09
N MET A 10 7.46 6.13 -14.06
CA MET A 10 8.43 6.00 -12.96
C MET A 10 9.27 7.26 -12.74
N PHE A 11 9.79 7.38 -11.52
CA PHE A 11 11.02 8.12 -11.24
C PHE A 11 12.22 7.20 -11.48
N SER A 12 13.31 7.73 -12.02
CA SER A 12 14.55 6.97 -12.24
C SER A 12 15.72 7.92 -12.41
N THR A 13 16.94 7.47 -12.11
CA THR A 13 18.14 8.23 -12.44
C THR A 13 18.44 8.28 -13.93
N GLY A 14 17.75 7.47 -14.76
CA GLY A 14 17.93 7.51 -16.22
C GLY A 14 19.33 7.09 -16.69
N GLY A 15 20.13 6.44 -15.84
CA GLY A 15 21.54 6.15 -16.10
C GLY A 15 22.50 7.31 -15.77
N THR A 16 21.99 8.37 -15.14
CA THR A 16 22.81 9.44 -14.55
C THR A 16 23.12 9.16 -13.08
N VAL A 17 24.07 9.88 -12.51
CA VAL A 17 24.46 9.77 -11.09
C VAL A 17 23.89 10.86 -10.19
N ASN A 18 23.38 11.95 -10.78
CA ASN A 18 23.02 13.17 -10.06
C ASN A 18 21.69 13.79 -10.53
N MET A 19 20.94 13.09 -11.37
CA MET A 19 19.65 13.55 -11.85
C MET A 19 18.57 12.50 -11.59
N VAL A 20 17.36 13.00 -11.34
CA VAL A 20 16.14 12.22 -11.26
C VAL A 20 15.27 12.65 -12.43
N HIS A 21 14.73 11.68 -13.14
CA HIS A 21 13.88 11.89 -14.29
C HIS A 21 12.46 11.40 -14.00
N ALA A 22 11.47 12.15 -14.46
CA ALA A 22 10.12 11.66 -14.69
C ALA A 22 10.10 10.96 -16.05
N ARG A 23 9.74 9.67 -16.06
CA ARG A 23 9.75 8.84 -17.27
C ARG A 23 8.39 8.18 -17.47
N VAL A 24 7.88 8.26 -18.68
CA VAL A 24 6.61 7.65 -19.10
C VAL A 24 6.87 6.82 -20.34
N ASN A 25 6.30 5.62 -20.37
CA ASN A 25 6.21 4.80 -21.56
C ASN A 25 4.75 4.45 -21.82
N GLN A 26 4.27 4.79 -23.01
CA GLN A 26 2.97 4.40 -23.54
C GLN A 26 3.20 3.42 -24.68
N ASN A 27 3.15 2.12 -24.37
CA ASN A 27 3.25 1.04 -25.36
C ASN A 27 4.43 1.18 -26.34
N GLY A 28 5.61 1.57 -25.84
CA GLY A 28 6.83 1.80 -26.63
C GLY A 28 7.12 3.27 -26.95
N SER A 29 6.15 4.18 -26.81
CA SER A 29 6.38 5.62 -26.94
C SER A 29 6.84 6.21 -25.60
N THR A 30 8.09 6.70 -25.55
CA THR A 30 8.72 7.15 -24.31
C THR A 30 8.86 8.67 -24.23
N VAL A 31 8.55 9.22 -23.05
CA VAL A 31 8.88 10.60 -22.66
C VAL A 31 9.77 10.55 -21.42
N GLU A 32 10.88 11.28 -21.45
CA GLU A 32 11.84 11.37 -20.35
C GLU A 32 12.21 12.82 -20.09
N VAL A 33 11.97 13.31 -18.88
CA VAL A 33 12.22 14.70 -18.51
C VAL A 33 13.01 14.75 -17.20
N ALA A 34 14.12 15.46 -17.20
CA ALA A 34 14.88 15.76 -16.00
C ALA A 34 14.06 16.65 -15.05
N ILE A 35 13.99 16.27 -13.78
CA ILE A 35 13.29 17.05 -12.76
C ILE A 35 14.14 18.27 -12.36
N PRO A 36 13.55 19.48 -12.32
CA PRO A 36 14.22 20.67 -11.81
C PRO A 36 14.75 20.46 -10.39
N GLY A 37 16.01 20.85 -10.14
CA GLY A 37 16.62 20.71 -8.81
C GLY A 37 16.97 19.27 -8.40
N SER A 38 17.00 18.33 -9.35
CA SER A 38 17.10 16.90 -9.07
C SER A 38 18.31 16.43 -8.26
N SER A 39 19.42 17.17 -8.25
CA SER A 39 20.58 16.84 -7.41
C SER A 39 20.26 16.89 -5.91
N ALA A 40 19.26 17.68 -5.50
CA ALA A 40 18.80 17.74 -4.11
C ALA A 40 18.01 16.51 -3.67
N TYR A 41 17.57 15.67 -4.62
CA TYR A 41 16.75 14.49 -4.35
C TYR A 41 17.56 13.17 -4.27
N ILE A 42 18.90 13.28 -4.32
CA ILE A 42 19.84 12.15 -4.32
C ILE A 42 20.60 12.13 -2.99
N GLY A 43 20.68 10.96 -2.35
CA GLY A 43 21.46 10.73 -1.12
C GLY A 43 20.73 11.06 0.19
N THR A 44 19.52 11.62 0.13
CA THR A 44 18.63 11.82 1.28
C THR A 44 17.24 11.23 1.01
N PRO A 45 16.48 10.82 2.05
CA PRO A 45 15.10 10.36 1.87
C PRO A 45 14.17 11.48 1.38
N HIS A 46 13.31 11.19 0.40
CA HIS A 46 12.27 12.07 -0.13
C HIS A 46 10.97 11.29 -0.36
N VAL A 47 9.84 12.00 -0.40
CA VAL A 47 8.55 11.39 -0.75
C VAL A 47 8.28 11.59 -2.23
N TYR A 48 8.33 10.50 -2.98
CA TYR A 48 7.99 10.46 -4.40
C TYR A 48 6.53 10.02 -4.58
N ARG A 49 5.76 10.78 -5.37
CA ARG A 49 4.36 10.43 -5.68
C ARG A 49 4.10 10.57 -7.18
N ILE A 50 3.41 9.58 -7.72
CA ILE A 50 2.90 9.57 -9.08
C ILE A 50 1.39 9.42 -8.98
N GLU A 51 0.67 10.40 -9.51
CA GLU A 51 -0.78 10.32 -9.71
C GLU A 51 -1.02 10.07 -11.19
N TRP A 52 -1.74 9.01 -11.53
CA TRP A 52 -2.11 8.72 -12.91
C TRP A 52 -3.63 8.63 -13.04
N LEU A 53 -4.17 9.41 -13.96
CA LEU A 53 -5.53 9.35 -14.46
C LEU A 53 -5.51 8.77 -15.88
N SER A 54 -6.69 8.63 -16.48
CA SER A 54 -6.84 7.99 -17.79
C SER A 54 -6.18 8.80 -18.92
N ASN A 55 -5.96 10.09 -18.71
CA ASN A 55 -5.44 11.03 -19.70
C ASN A 55 -4.33 11.97 -19.16
N LEU A 56 -3.85 11.72 -17.94
CA LEU A 56 -2.96 12.65 -17.25
C LEU A 56 -2.08 11.91 -16.24
N VAL A 57 -0.80 12.26 -16.21
CA VAL A 57 0.13 11.82 -15.17
C VAL A 57 0.74 13.05 -14.52
N THR A 58 0.76 13.07 -13.20
CA THR A 58 1.39 14.13 -12.40
C THR A 58 2.41 13.52 -11.45
N PHE A 59 3.61 14.11 -11.43
CA PHE A 59 4.73 13.70 -10.59
C PHE A 59 4.93 14.73 -9.48
N TYR A 60 5.16 14.25 -8.27
CA TYR A 60 5.46 15.09 -7.11
C TYR A 60 6.69 14.56 -6.37
N VAL A 61 7.47 15.49 -5.82
CA VAL A 61 8.51 15.23 -4.83
C VAL A 61 8.22 16.12 -3.62
N ASP A 62 8.17 15.53 -2.43
CA ASP A 62 7.87 16.22 -1.17
C ASP A 62 6.58 17.07 -1.24
N ASN A 63 5.53 16.49 -1.84
CA ASN A 63 4.23 17.12 -2.10
C ASN A 63 4.24 18.32 -3.07
N VAL A 64 5.38 18.67 -3.67
CA VAL A 64 5.48 19.69 -4.71
C VAL A 64 5.33 19.04 -6.08
N GLN A 65 4.41 19.55 -6.92
CA GLN A 65 4.29 19.09 -8.30
C GLN A 65 5.56 19.47 -9.07
N VAL A 66 6.28 18.46 -9.57
CA VAL A 66 7.53 18.65 -10.30
C VAL A 66 7.39 18.48 -11.81
N TYR A 67 6.39 17.71 -12.25
CA TYR A 67 6.14 17.48 -13.68
C TYR A 67 4.70 17.00 -13.92
N GLN A 68 4.17 17.26 -15.12
CA GLN A 68 2.87 16.78 -15.55
C GLN A 68 2.88 16.51 -17.06
N LEU A 69 2.20 15.44 -17.48
CA LEU A 69 2.10 15.02 -18.87
C LEU A 69 0.67 14.58 -19.20
N ALA A 70 0.08 15.18 -20.24
CA ALA A 70 -1.13 14.67 -20.86
C ALA A 70 -0.80 13.42 -21.69
N VAL A 71 -1.27 12.26 -21.26
CA VAL A 71 -1.00 10.96 -21.88
C VAL A 71 -2.11 9.97 -21.52
N THR A 72 -2.52 9.14 -22.47
CA THR A 72 -3.50 8.09 -22.21
C THR A 72 -2.81 6.79 -21.80
N LEU A 73 -2.96 6.37 -20.55
CA LEU A 73 -2.35 5.13 -20.04
C LEU A 73 -3.41 4.08 -19.73
N PRO A 74 -3.08 2.77 -19.88
CA PRO A 74 -3.92 1.69 -19.37
C PRO A 74 -3.97 1.71 -17.84
N GLY A 75 -5.01 1.11 -17.25
CA GLY A 75 -5.06 0.90 -15.80
C GLY A 75 -5.88 1.89 -14.98
N THR A 76 -6.73 2.70 -15.62
CA THR A 76 -7.82 3.40 -14.93
C THR A 76 -9.15 2.66 -14.99
N ASP A 77 -9.25 1.63 -15.82
CA ASP A 77 -10.27 0.59 -15.71
C ASP A 77 -9.63 -0.63 -15.04
N LEU A 78 -10.33 -1.26 -14.10
CA LEU A 78 -9.84 -2.34 -13.21
C LEU A 78 -9.36 -3.59 -13.97
N THR A 79 -9.48 -3.60 -15.29
CA THR A 79 -9.16 -4.69 -16.22
C THR A 79 -7.71 -4.65 -16.76
N THR A 80 -7.01 -3.51 -16.66
CA THR A 80 -5.64 -3.33 -17.22
C THR A 80 -4.67 -2.66 -16.24
N THR A 81 -4.54 -3.18 -15.02
CA THR A 81 -3.84 -2.47 -13.93
C THR A 81 -2.31 -2.40 -14.07
N MET A 82 -1.73 -1.23 -13.77
CA MET A 82 -0.29 -1.09 -13.53
C MET A 82 0.04 -1.56 -12.10
N ARG A 83 1.24 -2.12 -11.92
CA ARG A 83 1.74 -2.59 -10.61
C ARG A 83 2.95 -1.78 -10.17
N PRO A 84 3.09 -1.51 -8.87
CA PRO A 84 4.27 -0.84 -8.34
C PRO A 84 5.49 -1.76 -8.45
N VAL A 85 6.63 -1.20 -8.85
CA VAL A 85 7.92 -1.90 -8.98
C VAL A 85 9.02 -0.96 -8.50
N PHE A 86 9.99 -1.52 -7.79
CA PHE A 86 11.24 -0.85 -7.43
C PHE A 86 12.39 -1.61 -8.06
N SER A 87 13.39 -0.90 -8.56
CA SER A 87 14.54 -1.50 -9.20
C SER A 87 15.77 -0.65 -8.96
N ASP A 88 16.80 -1.27 -8.41
CA ASP A 88 18.16 -0.78 -8.24
C ASP A 88 19.06 -1.18 -9.42
N TYR A 89 18.46 -1.56 -10.56
CA TYR A 89 19.20 -2.02 -11.73
C TYR A 89 20.21 -0.97 -12.19
N ASN A 90 21.49 -1.30 -12.04
CA ASN A 90 22.58 -0.42 -12.40
C ASN A 90 23.01 -0.66 -13.87
N ASN A 91 22.84 0.36 -14.71
CA ASN A 91 23.31 0.34 -16.11
C ASN A 91 24.82 0.56 -16.24
N ASN A 92 25.47 1.14 -15.22
CA ASN A 92 26.87 1.55 -15.24
C ASN A 92 27.67 0.73 -14.20
N ALA A 93 28.04 -0.49 -14.58
CA ALA A 93 28.87 -1.34 -13.74
C ALA A 93 30.24 -0.67 -13.49
N GLY A 94 30.48 -0.19 -12.26
CA GLY A 94 31.78 0.35 -11.82
C GLY A 94 31.77 1.76 -11.21
N GLU A 95 30.66 2.49 -11.27
CA GLU A 95 30.51 3.77 -10.56
C GLU A 95 29.99 3.56 -9.13
N ALA A 96 30.30 4.51 -8.23
CA ALA A 96 29.81 4.48 -6.85
C ALA A 96 28.27 4.43 -6.85
N THR A 97 27.71 3.31 -6.42
CA THR A 97 26.27 3.09 -6.38
C THR A 97 25.67 3.76 -5.16
N ILE A 98 24.56 4.46 -5.37
CA ILE A 98 23.63 4.79 -4.30
C ILE A 98 22.57 3.70 -4.32
N ASP A 99 22.49 2.93 -3.23
CA ASP A 99 21.50 1.87 -3.09
C ASP A 99 20.09 2.48 -3.08
N LEU A 100 19.14 1.82 -3.75
CA LEU A 100 17.73 2.18 -3.63
C LEU A 100 17.21 1.65 -2.31
N VAL A 101 16.94 2.56 -1.36
CA VAL A 101 16.31 2.25 -0.09
C VAL A 101 14.86 2.73 -0.12
N VAL A 102 13.92 1.83 0.18
CA VAL A 102 12.49 2.13 0.31
C VAL A 102 12.09 1.93 1.76
N ASP A 103 11.76 3.02 2.45
CA ASP A 103 11.28 2.96 3.84
C ASP A 103 9.83 2.44 3.90
N TRP A 104 8.96 3.04 3.08
CA TRP A 104 7.57 2.62 2.92
C TRP A 104 7.08 2.90 1.50
N MET A 105 5.98 2.26 1.13
CA MET A 105 5.26 2.55 -0.10
C MET A 105 3.76 2.59 0.16
N ARG A 106 3.04 3.35 -0.66
CA ARG A 106 1.58 3.40 -0.66
C ARG A 106 1.06 3.38 -2.09
N MET A 107 -0.05 2.67 -2.29
CA MET A 107 -0.81 2.66 -3.54
C MET A 107 -2.28 2.93 -3.21
N SER A 108 -2.90 3.91 -3.87
CA SER A 108 -4.33 4.19 -3.81
C SER A 108 -4.97 4.01 -5.21
N PRO A 109 -6.30 3.87 -5.32
CA PRO A 109 -7.29 3.87 -4.23
C PRO A 109 -7.17 2.65 -3.29
N TYR A 110 -7.44 2.85 -2.00
CA TYR A 110 -7.61 1.72 -1.08
C TYR A 110 -8.85 0.93 -1.48
N THR A 111 -8.74 -0.40 -1.48
CA THR A 111 -9.94 -1.26 -1.55
C THR A 111 -10.70 -1.11 -0.24
N THR A 112 -11.97 -0.72 -0.31
CA THR A 112 -12.83 -0.47 0.84
C THR A 112 -14.18 -1.18 0.67
N PRO A 113 -14.67 -1.92 1.69
CA PRO A 113 -13.96 -2.27 2.91
C PRO A 113 -12.84 -3.29 2.65
N CYS A 114 -11.84 -3.34 3.52
CA CYS A 114 -10.89 -4.44 3.57
C CYS A 114 -10.97 -5.16 4.91
N THR A 115 -10.59 -6.44 4.91
CA THR A 115 -10.73 -7.30 6.09
C THR A 115 -9.38 -7.88 6.46
N PHE A 116 -8.97 -7.68 7.71
CA PHE A 116 -7.84 -8.35 8.32
C PHE A 116 -8.34 -9.43 9.28
N THR A 117 -7.94 -10.69 9.05
CA THR A 117 -8.18 -11.78 9.99
C THR A 117 -6.88 -12.08 10.71
N SER A 118 -6.90 -11.97 12.04
CA SER A 118 -5.72 -12.24 12.87
C SER A 118 -5.32 -13.72 12.86
N ARG A 119 -4.14 -14.02 13.41
CA ARG A 119 -3.79 -15.40 13.77
C ARG A 119 -4.77 -15.97 14.81
N VAL A 120 -4.79 -17.29 14.95
CA VAL A 120 -5.45 -17.94 16.08
C VAL A 120 -4.61 -17.74 17.34
N PHE A 121 -5.24 -17.27 18.41
CA PHE A 121 -4.67 -17.17 19.74
C PHE A 121 -5.01 -18.43 20.54
N ASP A 122 -4.03 -19.03 21.20
CA ASP A 122 -4.19 -20.19 22.10
C ASP A 122 -4.07 -19.73 23.55
N GLY A 123 -5.10 -19.96 24.36
CA GLY A 123 -5.11 -19.67 25.80
C GLY A 123 -4.35 -20.69 26.64
N GLY A 124 -3.79 -21.75 26.04
CA GLY A 124 -3.10 -22.86 26.72
C GLY A 124 -4.04 -23.93 27.29
N GLY A 125 -5.34 -23.67 27.28
CA GLY A 125 -6.40 -24.55 27.75
C GLY A 125 -7.77 -23.87 27.60
N ALA A 126 -8.86 -24.60 27.80
CA ALA A 126 -10.19 -24.00 27.78
C ALA A 126 -10.34 -23.01 28.95
N GLY A 127 -10.76 -21.79 28.65
CA GLY A 127 -10.95 -20.73 29.64
C GLY A 127 -11.82 -19.60 29.08
N THR A 128 -12.19 -18.66 29.95
CA THR A 128 -13.00 -17.51 29.56
C THR A 128 -12.12 -16.39 29.02
N TRP A 129 -12.40 -15.95 27.80
CA TRP A 129 -11.75 -14.79 27.21
C TRP A 129 -12.25 -13.50 27.87
N GLY A 130 -11.31 -12.59 28.16
CA GLY A 130 -11.60 -11.32 28.81
C GLY A 130 -12.16 -10.25 27.87
N LEU A 131 -11.78 -9.00 28.11
CA LEU A 131 -12.17 -7.86 27.28
C LEU A 131 -11.38 -7.85 25.96
N MET A 132 -12.03 -7.44 24.88
CA MET A 132 -11.35 -7.01 23.67
C MET A 132 -11.21 -5.48 23.69
N SER A 133 -9.98 -5.00 23.66
CA SER A 133 -9.67 -3.57 23.66
C SER A 133 -8.69 -3.24 22.55
N TRP A 134 -8.87 -2.07 21.94
CA TRP A 134 -7.95 -1.54 20.94
C TRP A 134 -7.90 -0.01 21.00
N GLN A 135 -6.84 0.54 20.42
CA GLN A 135 -6.73 1.97 20.15
C GLN A 135 -6.90 2.19 18.64
N SER A 136 -7.71 3.16 18.26
CA SER A 136 -7.88 3.56 16.87
C SER A 136 -7.76 5.08 16.75
N THR A 137 -7.16 5.52 15.65
CA THR A 137 -7.24 6.90 15.18
C THR A 137 -7.95 6.82 13.84
N GLU A 138 -9.17 7.33 13.80
CA GLU A 138 -10.05 7.25 12.63
C GLU A 138 -10.21 8.66 12.05
N PRO A 139 -9.43 9.02 11.01
CA PRO A 139 -9.69 10.23 10.26
C PRO A 139 -11.14 10.30 9.75
N THR A 140 -11.63 11.51 9.50
CA THR A 140 -12.98 11.72 8.96
C THR A 140 -13.22 10.85 7.73
N GLY A 141 -14.32 10.10 7.74
CA GLY A 141 -14.69 9.19 6.65
C GLY A 141 -14.10 7.79 6.77
N THR A 142 -13.29 7.50 7.78
CA THR A 142 -12.78 6.13 8.07
C THR A 142 -13.51 5.48 9.23
N ALA A 143 -13.52 4.15 9.26
CA ALA A 143 -14.03 3.38 10.40
C ALA A 143 -13.33 2.02 10.55
N ILE A 144 -13.36 1.49 11.77
CA ILE A 144 -13.00 0.10 12.07
C ILE A 144 -14.16 -0.64 12.77
N ALA A 145 -14.52 -1.81 12.25
CA ALA A 145 -15.45 -2.73 12.90
C ALA A 145 -14.72 -4.02 13.31
N MET A 146 -14.88 -4.43 14.56
CA MET A 146 -14.24 -5.64 15.11
C MET A 146 -15.27 -6.75 15.30
N GLU A 147 -14.87 -7.96 14.94
CA GLU A 147 -15.60 -9.19 15.23
C GLU A 147 -14.66 -10.19 15.89
N VAL A 148 -15.21 -11.07 16.73
CA VAL A 148 -14.50 -12.15 17.40
C VAL A 148 -15.19 -13.47 17.17
N ARG A 149 -14.41 -14.55 17.10
CA ARG A 149 -14.90 -15.93 17.18
C ARG A 149 -13.97 -16.76 18.05
N SER A 150 -14.46 -17.90 18.51
CA SER A 150 -13.71 -18.80 19.38
C SER A 150 -14.10 -20.27 19.16
N GLY A 151 -13.24 -21.18 19.60
CA GLY A 151 -13.47 -22.62 19.51
C GLY A 151 -12.39 -23.43 20.22
N ASP A 152 -12.55 -24.76 20.27
CA ASP A 152 -11.66 -25.64 21.03
C ASP A 152 -10.69 -26.45 20.15
N THR A 153 -10.65 -26.17 18.85
CA THR A 153 -9.71 -26.77 17.90
C THR A 153 -8.69 -25.75 17.41
N ALA A 154 -7.44 -26.17 17.21
CA ALA A 154 -6.35 -25.25 16.84
C ALA A 154 -6.53 -24.60 15.45
N ALA A 155 -7.16 -25.32 14.53
CA ALA A 155 -7.56 -24.80 13.22
C ALA A 155 -9.08 -24.55 13.23
N PRO A 156 -9.55 -23.35 12.85
CA PRO A 156 -10.98 -23.06 12.81
C PRO A 156 -11.74 -24.04 11.91
N ASP A 157 -12.75 -24.68 12.48
CA ASP A 157 -13.63 -25.62 11.81
C ASP A 157 -15.10 -25.25 12.07
N GLY A 158 -16.04 -26.13 11.69
CA GLY A 158 -17.48 -25.89 11.88
C GLY A 158 -17.96 -25.90 13.34
N THR A 159 -17.10 -26.24 14.31
CA THR A 159 -17.44 -26.22 15.75
C THR A 159 -17.12 -24.88 16.41
N TRP A 160 -16.32 -24.04 15.75
CA TRP A 160 -16.09 -22.67 16.19
C TRP A 160 -17.37 -21.84 16.11
N SER A 161 -17.48 -20.83 16.96
CA SER A 161 -18.54 -19.85 16.88
C SER A 161 -18.51 -19.13 15.52
N GLY A 162 -19.66 -18.58 15.11
CA GLY A 162 -19.68 -17.55 14.10
C GLY A 162 -18.90 -16.31 14.55
N TRP A 163 -18.59 -15.44 13.58
CA TRP A 163 -18.08 -14.10 13.86
C TRP A 163 -19.16 -13.27 14.55
N THR A 164 -18.82 -12.67 15.68
CA THR A 164 -19.72 -11.82 16.46
C THR A 164 -19.11 -10.44 16.59
N ALA A 165 -19.87 -9.40 16.24
CA ALA A 165 -19.43 -8.02 16.40
C ALA A 165 -19.17 -7.70 17.87
N ILE A 166 -18.12 -6.93 18.13
CA ILE A 166 -17.71 -6.55 19.48
C ILE A 166 -17.34 -5.07 19.52
N SER A 167 -17.77 -4.37 20.58
CA SER A 167 -17.43 -2.97 20.81
C SER A 167 -16.10 -2.85 21.55
N ASN A 168 -15.45 -1.68 21.45
CA ASN A 168 -14.19 -1.45 22.14
C ASN A 168 -14.38 -1.54 23.67
N ASN A 169 -13.48 -2.25 24.35
CA ASN A 169 -13.52 -2.57 25.77
C ASN A 169 -14.72 -3.44 26.20
N ALA A 170 -15.42 -4.12 25.27
CA ALA A 170 -16.46 -5.06 25.61
C ALA A 170 -15.90 -6.45 25.95
N SER A 171 -16.62 -7.21 26.78
CA SER A 171 -16.32 -8.60 27.06
C SER A 171 -16.55 -9.47 25.84
N ILE A 172 -15.61 -10.37 25.54
CA ILE A 172 -15.77 -11.38 24.49
C ILE A 172 -16.91 -12.36 24.85
N GLY A 173 -17.11 -12.63 26.15
CA GLY A 173 -18.20 -13.47 26.63
C GLY A 173 -18.12 -14.94 26.17
N ALA A 174 -16.96 -15.39 25.67
CA ALA A 174 -16.76 -16.74 25.16
C ALA A 174 -15.81 -17.54 26.06
N SER A 175 -16.15 -18.80 26.29
CA SER A 175 -15.30 -19.78 26.97
C SER A 175 -14.86 -20.84 25.97
N ALA A 176 -13.59 -20.81 25.59
CA ALA A 176 -12.98 -21.72 24.62
C ALA A 176 -11.45 -21.62 24.71
N ARG A 177 -10.73 -22.64 24.25
CA ARG A 177 -9.26 -22.60 24.24
C ARG A 177 -8.68 -21.59 23.23
N TYR A 178 -9.30 -21.46 22.07
CA TYR A 178 -8.80 -20.64 20.98
C TYR A 178 -9.74 -19.48 20.67
N ALA A 179 -9.17 -18.34 20.29
CA ALA A 179 -9.91 -17.19 19.79
C ALA A 179 -9.23 -16.56 18.58
N GLN A 180 -10.01 -15.83 17.79
CA GLN A 180 -9.55 -15.08 16.64
C GLN A 180 -10.41 -13.84 16.49
N TYR A 181 -9.78 -12.71 16.14
CA TYR A 181 -10.52 -11.50 15.77
C TYR A 181 -10.38 -11.19 14.28
N ARG A 182 -11.35 -10.44 13.78
CA ARG A 182 -11.39 -9.88 12.43
C ARG A 182 -11.67 -8.39 12.52
N ALA A 183 -10.84 -7.61 11.84
CA ALA A 183 -11.02 -6.17 11.68
C ALA A 183 -11.52 -5.90 10.26
N THR A 184 -12.59 -5.13 10.14
CA THR A 184 -13.04 -4.58 8.87
C THR A 184 -12.76 -3.09 8.87
N LEU A 185 -11.88 -2.65 7.97
CA LEU A 185 -11.48 -1.25 7.79
C LEU A 185 -12.24 -0.69 6.59
N SER A 186 -12.84 0.48 6.76
CA SER A 186 -13.56 1.16 5.69
C SER A 186 -13.17 2.64 5.59
N THR A 187 -13.30 3.17 4.39
CA THR A 187 -13.18 4.60 4.10
C THR A 187 -14.24 5.02 3.08
N SER A 188 -14.79 6.23 3.23
CA SER A 188 -15.58 6.93 2.20
C SER A 188 -14.70 7.71 1.21
N ASP A 189 -13.42 7.88 1.54
CA ASP A 189 -12.40 8.49 0.68
C ASP A 189 -11.28 7.45 0.43
N PRO A 190 -11.30 6.76 -0.72
CA PRO A 190 -10.29 5.74 -1.03
C PRO A 190 -8.91 6.34 -1.35
N ASP A 191 -8.77 7.66 -1.47
CA ASP A 191 -7.51 8.36 -1.73
C ASP A 191 -6.95 9.08 -0.50
N LEU A 192 -7.63 9.00 0.65
CA LEU A 192 -7.30 9.68 1.91
C LEU A 192 -5.81 9.66 2.26
N LEU A 193 -5.13 10.81 2.24
CA LEU A 193 -3.74 10.94 2.70
C LEU A 193 -3.69 10.81 4.23
N ALA A 194 -2.80 9.95 4.75
CA ALA A 194 -2.59 9.77 6.19
C ALA A 194 -1.73 10.91 6.75
#